data_AF-A0A1R3FY42-F1
#
_entry.id   AF-A0A1R3FY42-F1
#
_cell.length_a   1.000
_cell.length_b   1.000
_cell.length_c   1.000
_cell.angle_alpha   90.00
_cell.angle_beta   90.00
_cell.angle_gamma   90.00
#
_symmetry.space_group_name_H-M   'P 1'
#
loop_
_entity.id
_entity.type
_entity.pdbx_description
1 polymer ?
#
loop_
_entity_poly.entity_id
_entity_poly.type
_entity_poly.pdbx_seq_one_letter_code
_entity_poly.pdbx_strand_id
1 'polypeptide(L)'
;MNSFMKYCLSWTPVEHKVEKLDICCDHNGNNFWPESFSTCQSLTALKLAHKLENSPSPPSPFVPVRLVRLPKRLDLPALKSLHLVGIPINFDPIIWFSSCPNLETVQLDLVQFTSPGILRFHSPNLRSLKISLAMRYLPLVKTYVFEIDAPKLTTFEYSGYSDIKCSMLNLSNCLDDVHFNVLKHPYGFTEKDFSLLINNFKEIRLAKSLTLALDTIKVTSYTHSSIF
;
A
#
# COMPACT_ATOMS: atom_id res chain seq x y z
N MET A 1 13.01 37.29 -1.74
CA MET A 1 12.62 36.68 -3.03
C MET A 1 13.45 35.43 -3.25
N ASN A 2 12.78 34.36 -3.67
CA ASN A 2 13.11 32.95 -3.44
C ASN A 2 14.32 32.44 -4.24
N SER A 3 15.34 31.92 -3.54
CA SER A 3 16.50 31.21 -4.12
C SER A 3 16.45 29.69 -3.86
N PHE A 4 15.27 29.10 -3.69
CA PHE A 4 15.11 27.66 -3.36
C PHE A 4 14.24 26.90 -4.38
N MET A 5 14.25 27.32 -5.66
CA MET A 5 13.69 26.57 -6.79
C MET A 5 14.81 26.04 -7.70
N LYS A 6 15.68 25.20 -7.16
CA LYS A 6 16.60 24.35 -7.94
C LYS A 6 16.65 23.00 -7.25
N TYR A 7 16.45 21.94 -8.04
CA TYR A 7 16.40 20.52 -7.64
C TYR A 7 15.02 20.01 -7.18
N CYS A 8 14.08 19.99 -8.12
CA CYS A 8 13.34 18.78 -8.50
C CYS A 8 12.46 19.10 -9.72
N LEU A 9 12.96 18.71 -10.90
CA LEU A 9 12.26 18.63 -12.18
C LEU A 9 11.67 19.96 -12.69
N SER A 10 12.29 20.54 -13.73
CA SER A 10 11.51 21.31 -14.68
C SER A 10 10.50 20.35 -15.31
N TRP A 11 9.23 20.42 -14.91
CA TRP A 11 8.16 19.46 -15.27
C TRP A 11 7.65 19.58 -16.71
N THR A 12 8.54 19.95 -17.65
CA THR A 12 8.29 19.90 -19.09
C THR A 12 7.79 18.53 -19.60
N PRO A 13 8.13 17.36 -19.00
CA PRO A 13 7.62 16.07 -19.51
C PRO A 13 6.10 15.88 -19.37
N VAL A 14 5.44 16.48 -18.37
CA VAL A 14 3.98 16.32 -18.18
C VAL A 14 3.19 17.06 -19.27
N GLU A 15 3.80 18.07 -19.90
CA GLU A 15 3.27 18.75 -21.08
C GLU A 15 3.45 17.92 -22.38
N HIS A 16 4.23 16.83 -22.35
CA HIS A 16 4.65 16.05 -23.52
C HIS A 16 3.94 14.69 -23.70
N LYS A 17 2.69 14.54 -23.26
CA LYS A 17 1.93 13.27 -23.40
C LYS A 17 2.65 12.04 -22.81
N VAL A 18 3.35 12.21 -21.70
CA VAL A 18 4.04 11.10 -21.03
C VAL A 18 3.02 10.06 -20.55
N GLU A 19 3.25 8.80 -20.90
CA GLU A 19 2.39 7.68 -20.51
C GLU A 19 2.86 6.96 -19.25
N LYS A 20 4.18 6.97 -18.98
CA LYS A 20 4.78 6.29 -17.84
C LYS A 20 5.76 7.21 -17.14
N LEU A 21 5.65 7.29 -15.82
CA LEU A 21 6.49 8.16 -15.01
C LEU A 21 6.97 7.41 -13.77
N ASP A 22 8.29 7.34 -13.60
CA ASP A 22 8.95 6.83 -12.40
C ASP A 22 9.72 7.97 -11.74
N ILE A 23 9.42 8.24 -10.47
CA ILE A 23 10.02 9.31 -9.69
C ILE A 23 10.65 8.71 -8.45
N CYS A 24 11.96 8.90 -8.31
CA CYS A 24 12.68 8.62 -7.07
C CYS A 24 12.82 9.92 -6.26
N CYS A 25 12.19 9.99 -5.09
CA CYS A 25 12.24 11.12 -4.18
C CYS A 25 13.40 10.99 -3.19
N ASP A 26 14.25 12.02 -3.11
CA ASP A 26 15.31 12.15 -2.11
C ASP A 26 14.83 12.93 -0.87
N HIS A 27 15.50 12.71 0.28
CA HIS A 27 15.11 13.20 1.62
C HIS A 27 15.02 14.73 1.81
N ASN A 28 15.43 15.54 0.83
CA ASN A 28 15.65 16.98 1.01
C ASN A 28 14.65 17.90 0.31
N GLY A 29 13.66 17.37 -0.41
CA GLY A 29 12.66 18.19 -1.10
C GLY A 29 11.43 18.45 -0.23
N ASN A 30 11.05 19.72 -0.05
CA ASN A 30 9.62 20.04 0.05
C ASN A 30 9.02 19.67 -1.31
N ASN A 31 8.51 18.44 -1.42
CA ASN A 31 7.97 17.91 -2.66
C ASN A 31 6.63 18.58 -2.95
N PHE A 32 6.69 19.78 -3.53
CA PHE A 32 5.53 20.42 -4.13
C PHE A 32 5.22 19.68 -5.43
N TRP A 33 4.07 19.01 -5.44
CA TRP A 33 3.52 18.43 -6.66
C TRP A 33 2.99 19.57 -7.51
N PRO A 34 3.43 19.71 -8.78
CA PRO A 34 2.90 20.74 -9.64
C PRO A 34 1.42 20.44 -9.93
N GLU A 35 0.61 21.48 -10.03
CA GLU A 35 -0.82 21.34 -10.36
C GLU A 35 -1.05 20.66 -11.72
N SER A 36 -0.09 20.77 -12.64
CA SER A 36 -0.12 20.06 -13.93
C SER A 36 -0.07 18.54 -13.78
N PHE A 37 0.41 18.02 -12.66
CA PHE A 37 0.40 16.59 -12.38
C PHE A 37 -1.03 16.05 -12.26
N SER A 38 -1.92 16.80 -11.62
CA SER A 38 -3.36 16.48 -11.49
C SER A 38 -4.18 16.69 -12.76
N THR A 39 -3.57 17.13 -13.87
CA THR A 39 -4.28 17.32 -15.15
C THR A 39 -3.70 16.46 -16.28
N CYS A 40 -2.75 15.58 -15.98
CA CYS A 40 -2.10 14.73 -16.97
C CYS A 40 -3.04 13.62 -17.46
N GLN A 41 -3.60 13.80 -18.66
CA GLN A 41 -4.55 12.85 -19.26
C GLN A 41 -3.88 11.66 -19.96
N SER A 42 -2.58 11.73 -20.26
CA SER A 42 -1.87 10.65 -20.94
C SER A 42 -1.27 9.62 -20.00
N LEU A 43 -1.11 9.95 -18.71
CA LEU A 43 -0.36 9.13 -17.78
C LEU A 43 -1.13 7.86 -17.39
N THR A 44 -0.62 6.70 -17.82
CA THR A 44 -1.22 5.39 -17.56
C THR A 44 -0.48 4.60 -16.48
N ALA A 45 0.80 4.90 -16.23
CA ALA A 45 1.56 4.28 -15.15
C ALA A 45 2.37 5.31 -14.34
N LEU A 46 2.23 5.25 -13.03
CA LEU A 46 2.95 6.09 -12.08
C LEU A 46 3.66 5.22 -11.05
N LYS A 47 4.96 5.43 -10.91
CA LYS A 47 5.75 4.89 -9.82
C LYS A 47 6.41 6.01 -9.03
N LEU A 48 6.22 5.98 -7.73
CA LEU A 48 6.82 6.90 -6.78
C LEU A 48 7.60 6.08 -5.77
N ALA A 49 8.92 6.23 -5.77
CA ALA A 49 9.80 5.56 -4.83
C ALA A 49 10.47 6.58 -3.94
N HIS A 50 10.42 6.37 -2.63
CA HIS A 50 11.29 7.07 -1.71
C HIS A 50 12.61 6.32 -1.63
N LYS A 51 13.73 7.03 -1.76
CA LYS A 51 15.05 6.43 -1.62
C LYS A 51 15.22 5.94 -0.19
N LEU A 52 15.16 4.63 0.00
CA LEU A 52 15.59 3.99 1.23
C LEU A 52 17.12 4.02 1.20
N GLU A 53 17.74 4.96 1.91
CA GLU A 53 19.20 4.97 2.03
C GLU A 53 19.68 3.60 2.53
N ASN A 54 20.68 3.04 1.83
CA ASN A 54 21.46 1.88 2.24
C ASN A 54 22.34 2.22 3.46
N SER A 55 21.79 2.89 4.48
CA SER A 55 22.54 3.17 5.69
C SER A 55 22.75 1.85 6.44
N PRO A 56 24.01 1.43 6.67
CA PRO A 56 24.32 0.23 7.44
C PRO A 56 23.99 0.38 8.93
N SER A 57 23.65 1.59 9.39
CA SER A 57 23.11 1.83 10.73
C SER A 57 21.57 1.87 10.68
N PRO A 58 20.87 1.24 11.64
CA PRO A 58 19.44 1.41 11.75
C PRO A 58 19.15 2.92 11.92
N PRO A 59 18.36 3.56 11.03
CA PRO A 59 17.88 4.89 11.31
C PRO A 59 17.17 4.82 12.65
N SER A 60 17.61 5.66 13.58
CA SER A 60 17.02 5.72 14.92
C SER A 60 15.49 5.72 14.81
N PRO A 61 14.78 4.99 15.68
CA PRO A 61 13.31 4.99 15.68
C PRO A 61 12.71 6.39 15.90
N PHE A 62 13.55 7.39 16.19
CA PHE A 62 13.21 8.79 16.41
C PHE A 62 13.58 9.73 15.27
N VAL A 63 14.13 9.26 14.14
CA VAL A 63 14.28 10.14 12.97
C VAL A 63 12.97 10.09 12.20
N PRO A 64 12.15 11.16 12.23
CA PRO A 64 10.97 11.23 11.38
C PRO A 64 11.45 11.14 9.94
N VAL A 65 11.06 10.06 9.24
CA VAL A 65 11.15 10.01 7.79
C VAL A 65 10.48 11.29 7.31
N ARG A 66 11.24 12.21 6.70
CA ARG A 66 10.67 13.45 6.18
C ARG A 66 9.60 13.04 5.18
N LEU A 67 8.35 13.31 5.56
CA LEU A 67 7.18 12.82 4.85
C LEU A 67 7.23 13.41 3.44
N VAL A 68 7.37 12.54 2.44
CA VAL A 68 6.98 12.90 1.07
C VAL A 68 5.49 13.21 1.16
N ARG A 69 5.14 14.50 1.15
CA ARG A 69 3.74 14.92 1.18
C ARG A 69 3.17 14.65 -0.20
N LEU A 70 2.47 13.54 -0.33
CA LEU A 70 1.67 13.24 -1.49
C LEU A 70 0.50 14.23 -1.58
N PRO A 71 0.02 14.54 -2.80
CA PRO A 71 -1.13 15.42 -2.95
C PRO A 71 -2.35 14.74 -2.32
N LYS A 72 -3.29 15.54 -1.77
CA LYS A 72 -4.51 14.97 -1.17
C LYS A 72 -5.38 14.21 -2.19
N ARG A 73 -5.22 14.53 -3.47
CA ARG A 73 -5.93 13.93 -4.61
C ARG A 73 -4.94 13.62 -5.73
N LEU A 74 -5.20 12.54 -6.44
CA LEU A 74 -4.43 12.11 -7.59
C LEU A 74 -5.40 12.03 -8.79
N ASP A 75 -5.70 13.18 -9.38
CA ASP A 75 -6.69 13.30 -10.47
C ASP A 75 -6.09 12.85 -11.82
N LEU A 76 -5.77 11.56 -11.93
CA LEU A 76 -5.16 10.94 -13.10
C LEU A 76 -6.16 9.97 -13.76
N PRO A 77 -7.07 10.47 -14.62
CA PRO A 77 -8.19 9.67 -15.12
C PRO A 77 -7.76 8.49 -16.01
N ALA A 78 -6.60 8.58 -16.67
CA ALA A 78 -6.06 7.51 -17.52
C ALA A 78 -5.19 6.50 -16.77
N LEU A 79 -4.95 6.71 -15.46
CA LEU A 79 -4.03 5.89 -14.70
C LEU A 79 -4.55 4.46 -14.54
N LYS A 80 -3.72 3.50 -14.99
CA LYS A 80 -3.96 2.05 -14.89
C LYS A 80 -3.07 1.38 -13.86
N SER A 81 -1.88 1.91 -13.61
CA SER A 81 -0.89 1.34 -12.70
C SER A 81 -0.36 2.38 -11.73
N LEU A 82 -0.46 2.09 -10.43
CA LEU A 82 0.12 2.89 -9.37
C LEU A 82 1.08 2.05 -8.52
N HIS A 83 2.32 2.50 -8.39
CA HIS A 83 3.33 1.87 -7.54
C HIS A 83 3.92 2.88 -6.56
N LEU A 84 3.72 2.66 -5.27
CA LEU A 84 4.31 3.47 -4.20
C LEU A 84 5.32 2.62 -3.43
N VAL A 85 6.56 3.09 -3.28
CA VAL A 85 7.63 2.35 -2.59
C VAL A 85 8.22 3.19 -1.47
N GLY A 86 8.16 2.70 -0.23
CA GLY A 86 8.79 3.36 0.92
C GLY A 86 8.17 4.72 1.29
N ILE A 87 6.97 5.01 0.78
CA ILE A 87 6.29 6.29 1.00
C ILE A 87 5.32 6.15 2.20
N PRO A 88 5.40 7.04 3.20
CA PRO A 88 4.41 7.10 4.26
C PRO A 88 3.08 7.60 3.68
N ILE A 89 2.03 6.80 3.84
CA ILE A 89 0.66 7.11 3.44
C ILE A 89 0.00 7.93 4.54
N ASN A 90 -0.17 9.22 4.26
CA ASN A 90 -0.85 10.19 5.11
C ASN A 90 -2.12 10.76 4.46
N PHE A 91 -2.56 10.17 3.36
CA PHE A 91 -3.75 10.55 2.61
C PHE A 91 -4.88 9.54 2.84
N ASP A 92 -6.11 9.95 2.54
CA ASP A 92 -7.27 9.07 2.54
C ASP A 92 -7.28 8.24 1.24
N PRO A 93 -7.10 6.91 1.30
CA PRO A 93 -7.07 6.08 0.09
C PRO A 93 -8.37 6.17 -0.72
N ILE A 94 -9.53 6.41 -0.09
CA ILE A 94 -10.81 6.57 -0.78
C ILE A 94 -10.72 7.68 -1.82
N ILE A 95 -10.12 8.80 -1.42
CA ILE A 95 -10.02 9.99 -2.25
C ILE A 95 -9.10 9.74 -3.45
N TRP A 96 -8.03 8.97 -3.27
CA TRP A 96 -7.10 8.65 -4.35
C TRP A 96 -7.68 7.66 -5.35
N PHE A 97 -8.28 6.56 -4.88
CA PHE A 97 -8.83 5.54 -5.77
C PHE A 97 -10.07 6.04 -6.51
N SER A 98 -10.89 6.90 -5.91
CA SER A 98 -12.01 7.55 -6.60
C SER A 98 -11.57 8.52 -7.70
N SER A 99 -10.41 9.16 -7.57
CA SER A 99 -9.83 10.04 -8.59
C SER A 99 -9.15 9.28 -9.75
N CYS A 100 -8.95 7.97 -9.64
CA CYS A 100 -8.30 7.11 -10.65
C CYS A 100 -9.24 5.96 -11.10
N PRO A 101 -10.31 6.23 -11.86
CA PRO A 101 -11.37 5.25 -12.15
C PRO A 101 -10.91 4.06 -13.03
N ASN A 102 -9.82 4.22 -13.77
CA ASN A 102 -9.29 3.20 -14.68
C ASN A 102 -8.16 2.36 -14.05
N LEU A 103 -7.96 2.44 -12.74
CA LEU A 103 -6.86 1.78 -12.06
C LEU A 103 -7.04 0.26 -12.06
N GLU A 104 -6.14 -0.44 -12.73
CA GLU A 104 -6.13 -1.90 -12.89
C GLU A 104 -5.13 -2.56 -11.92
N THR A 105 -4.06 -1.87 -11.56
CA THR A 105 -2.98 -2.43 -10.72
C THR A 105 -2.49 -1.42 -9.68
N VAL A 106 -2.36 -1.89 -8.44
CA VAL A 106 -1.86 -1.11 -7.29
C VAL A 106 -0.81 -1.91 -6.56
N GLN A 107 0.35 -1.29 -6.36
CA GLN A 107 1.44 -1.85 -5.56
C GLN A 107 1.85 -0.83 -4.51
N LEU A 108 1.72 -1.21 -3.25
CA LEU A 108 2.14 -0.42 -2.10
C LEU A 108 3.26 -1.18 -1.39
N ASP A 109 4.52 -0.90 -1.74
CA ASP A 109 5.67 -1.60 -1.18
C ASP A 109 6.31 -0.83 -0.04
N LEU A 110 6.55 -1.51 1.08
CA LEU A 110 7.20 -0.92 2.26
C LEU A 110 6.54 0.39 2.72
N VAL A 111 5.21 0.46 2.63
CA VAL A 111 4.46 1.66 3.01
C VAL A 111 4.16 1.69 4.51
N GLN A 112 3.91 2.87 5.04
CA GLN A 112 3.47 3.07 6.42
C GLN A 112 2.20 3.91 6.44
N PHE A 113 1.17 3.45 7.13
CA PHE A 113 -0.04 4.25 7.35
C PHE A 113 0.09 5.07 8.64
N THR A 114 0.11 6.39 8.50
CA THR A 114 0.38 7.30 9.63
C THR A 114 -0.79 7.40 10.62
N SER A 115 -2.00 7.07 10.18
CA SER A 115 -3.19 7.07 11.01
C SER A 115 -3.80 5.67 11.09
N PRO A 116 -4.07 5.15 12.30
CA PRO A 116 -4.86 3.94 12.47
C PRO A 116 -6.28 4.17 11.97
N GLY A 117 -6.88 3.18 11.33
CA GLY A 117 -8.25 3.31 10.85
C GLY A 117 -8.61 2.33 9.75
N ILE A 118 -9.72 2.65 9.11
CA ILE A 118 -10.25 1.93 7.95
C ILE A 118 -9.65 2.54 6.69
N LEU A 119 -8.94 1.72 5.92
CA LEU A 119 -8.37 2.08 4.63
C LEU A 119 -9.23 1.38 3.58
N ARG A 120 -9.96 2.18 2.80
CA ARG A 120 -10.88 1.64 1.79
C ARG A 120 -10.25 1.71 0.41
N PHE A 121 -10.18 0.57 -0.24
CA PHE A 121 -9.73 0.38 -1.61
C PHE A 121 -10.96 0.15 -2.48
N HIS A 122 -11.56 1.23 -2.97
CA HIS A 122 -12.69 1.16 -3.89
C HIS A 122 -12.19 1.42 -5.32
N SER A 123 -12.20 0.39 -6.17
CA SER A 123 -11.89 0.56 -7.59
C SER A 123 -12.62 -0.50 -8.44
N PRO A 124 -13.49 -0.08 -9.38
CA PRO A 124 -14.30 -0.99 -10.18
C PRO A 124 -13.49 -1.78 -11.21
N ASN A 125 -12.27 -1.35 -11.53
CA ASN A 125 -11.42 -1.94 -12.56
C ASN A 125 -10.17 -2.62 -12.01
N LEU A 126 -9.96 -2.58 -10.69
CA LEU A 126 -8.76 -3.12 -10.06
C LEU A 126 -8.73 -4.64 -10.20
N ARG A 127 -7.63 -5.14 -10.76
CA ARG A 127 -7.34 -6.57 -10.98
C ARG A 127 -6.26 -7.08 -10.03
N SER A 128 -5.29 -6.23 -9.69
CA SER A 128 -4.17 -6.59 -8.82
C SER A 128 -3.97 -5.57 -7.70
N LEU A 129 -3.94 -6.06 -6.47
CA LEU A 129 -3.62 -5.27 -5.28
C LEU A 129 -2.50 -5.93 -4.48
N LYS A 130 -1.37 -5.24 -4.35
CA LYS A 130 -0.26 -5.65 -3.49
C LYS A 130 -0.05 -4.62 -2.38
N ILE A 131 0.01 -5.09 -1.14
CA ILE A 131 0.25 -4.29 0.05
C ILE A 131 1.38 -4.93 0.85
N SER A 132 2.51 -4.25 0.96
CA SER A 132 3.63 -4.59 1.82
C SER A 132 3.88 -3.45 2.82
N LEU A 133 3.83 -3.77 4.11
CA LEU A 133 4.00 -2.80 5.19
C LEU A 133 5.45 -2.73 5.66
N ALA A 134 5.95 -1.53 5.94
CA ALA A 134 7.27 -1.34 6.51
C ALA A 134 7.32 -1.82 7.97
N MET A 135 8.27 -2.72 8.27
CA MET A 135 8.42 -3.35 9.59
C MET A 135 8.79 -2.40 10.73
N ARG A 136 9.36 -1.23 10.43
CA ARG A 136 10.12 -0.43 11.41
C ARG A 136 9.30 0.57 12.23
N TYR A 137 8.05 0.84 11.88
CA TYR A 137 7.38 2.07 12.35
C TYR A 137 5.90 1.93 12.72
N LEU A 138 5.37 0.71 12.83
CA LEU A 138 3.97 0.55 13.23
C LEU A 138 3.85 0.62 14.77
N PRO A 139 3.05 1.55 15.32
CA PRO A 139 2.77 1.54 16.74
C PRO A 139 2.02 0.26 17.11
N LEU A 140 2.58 -0.46 18.08
CA LEU A 140 2.28 -1.82 18.57
C LEU A 140 0.83 -2.12 18.97
N VAL A 141 -0.10 -1.17 18.84
CA VAL A 141 -1.37 -1.20 19.59
C VAL A 141 -2.59 -1.02 18.70
N LYS A 142 -2.43 -0.78 17.38
CA LYS A 142 -3.56 -0.41 16.53
C LYS A 142 -3.73 -1.32 15.33
N THR A 143 -4.91 -1.93 15.26
CA THR A 143 -5.35 -2.75 14.14
C THR A 143 -5.71 -1.87 12.96
N TYR A 144 -5.23 -2.25 11.76
CA TYR A 144 -5.65 -1.63 10.52
C TYR A 144 -6.77 -2.45 9.89
N VAL A 145 -7.80 -1.77 9.37
CA VAL A 145 -8.88 -2.43 8.65
C VAL A 145 -8.74 -2.08 7.18
N PHE A 146 -8.58 -3.09 6.32
CA PHE A 146 -8.60 -2.92 4.87
C PHE A 146 -9.97 -3.33 4.35
N GLU A 147 -10.77 -2.36 3.90
CA GLU A 147 -12.01 -2.62 3.19
C GLU A 147 -11.72 -2.58 1.69
N ILE A 148 -11.79 -3.72 1.03
CA ILE A 148 -11.44 -3.84 -0.39
C ILE A 148 -12.73 -4.10 -1.16
N ASP A 149 -13.16 -3.10 -1.93
CA ASP A 149 -14.33 -3.15 -2.82
C ASP A 149 -13.82 -3.04 -4.27
N ALA A 150 -13.45 -4.21 -4.80
CA ALA A 150 -12.82 -4.34 -6.11
C ALA A 150 -13.39 -5.61 -6.80
N PRO A 151 -14.53 -5.51 -7.50
CA PRO A 151 -15.24 -6.68 -8.02
C PRO A 151 -14.43 -7.47 -9.05
N LYS A 152 -13.49 -6.83 -9.75
CA LYS A 152 -12.63 -7.47 -10.77
C LYS A 152 -11.29 -7.95 -10.22
N LEU A 153 -11.10 -7.94 -8.90
CA LEU A 153 -9.83 -8.31 -8.27
C LEU A 153 -9.54 -9.80 -8.50
N THR A 154 -8.44 -10.09 -9.17
CA THR A 154 -7.96 -11.45 -9.45
C THR A 154 -6.75 -11.82 -8.62
N THR A 155 -5.92 -10.84 -8.24
CA THR A 155 -4.70 -11.08 -7.46
C THR A 155 -4.64 -10.17 -6.24
N PHE A 156 -4.41 -10.77 -5.07
CA PHE A 156 -4.23 -10.05 -3.81
C PHE A 156 -2.96 -10.51 -3.10
N GLU A 157 -2.04 -9.59 -2.85
CA GLU A 157 -0.82 -9.85 -2.09
C GLU A 157 -0.78 -8.97 -0.84
N TYR A 158 -0.58 -9.59 0.31
CA TYR A 158 -0.34 -8.94 1.58
C TYR A 158 0.98 -9.42 2.20
N SER A 159 1.82 -8.48 2.63
CA SER A 159 3.00 -8.77 3.44
C SER A 159 3.16 -7.76 4.57
N GLY A 160 3.07 -8.19 5.82
CA GLY A 160 3.15 -7.29 6.97
C GLY A 160 2.82 -7.96 8.29
N TYR A 161 2.58 -7.19 9.35
CA TYR A 161 2.22 -7.75 10.68
C TYR A 161 0.79 -8.30 10.72
N SER A 162 0.49 -9.08 11.75
CA SER A 162 -0.81 -9.75 11.97
C SER A 162 -1.95 -8.82 12.44
N ASP A 163 -1.64 -7.58 12.82
CA ASP A 163 -2.61 -6.57 13.27
C ASP A 163 -3.47 -5.97 12.13
N ILE A 164 -3.88 -6.80 11.18
CA ILE A 164 -4.73 -6.38 10.06
C ILE A 164 -6.02 -7.18 10.01
N LYS A 165 -7.11 -6.47 9.66
CA LYS A 165 -8.39 -7.07 9.32
C LYS A 165 -8.72 -6.70 7.87
N CYS A 166 -8.77 -7.68 6.99
CA CYS A 166 -9.32 -7.54 5.66
C CYS A 166 -10.84 -7.70 5.72
N SER A 167 -11.55 -6.92 4.92
CA SER A 167 -12.97 -7.07 4.63
C SER A 167 -13.11 -6.99 3.13
N MET A 168 -13.43 -8.12 2.51
CA MET A 168 -13.49 -8.23 1.06
C MET A 168 -14.95 -8.05 0.62
N LEU A 169 -15.27 -6.89 0.07
CA LEU A 169 -16.63 -6.51 -0.32
C LEU A 169 -16.84 -6.81 -1.80
N ASN A 170 -18.03 -7.33 -2.15
CA ASN A 170 -18.46 -7.56 -3.53
C ASN A 170 -17.47 -8.36 -4.40
N LEU A 171 -16.67 -9.27 -3.82
CA LEU A 171 -15.81 -10.15 -4.61
C LEU A 171 -16.67 -11.17 -5.37
N SER A 172 -16.75 -11.04 -6.68
CA SER A 172 -17.53 -11.92 -7.55
C SER A 172 -16.83 -13.25 -7.85
N ASN A 173 -16.36 -13.98 -6.84
CA ASN A 173 -15.56 -15.22 -6.99
C ASN A 173 -14.38 -15.10 -7.99
N CYS A 174 -13.91 -13.88 -8.26
CA CYS A 174 -12.89 -13.61 -9.26
C CYS A 174 -11.46 -13.75 -8.73
N LEU A 175 -11.30 -13.94 -7.42
CA LEU A 175 -9.99 -14.00 -6.79
C LEU A 175 -9.29 -15.31 -7.18
N ASP A 176 -8.28 -15.21 -8.02
CA ASP A 176 -7.54 -16.35 -8.54
C ASP A 176 -6.37 -16.67 -7.63
N ASP A 177 -5.55 -15.68 -7.30
CA ASP A 177 -4.30 -15.87 -6.56
C ASP A 177 -4.21 -14.95 -5.34
N VAL A 178 -3.92 -15.55 -4.19
CA VAL A 178 -3.70 -14.83 -2.94
C VAL A 178 -2.36 -15.19 -2.35
N HIS A 179 -1.54 -14.18 -2.15
CA HIS A 179 -0.28 -14.27 -1.42
C HIS A 179 -0.47 -13.59 -0.06
N PHE A 180 -0.44 -14.35 1.03
CA PHE A 180 -0.68 -13.80 2.37
C PHE A 180 0.49 -14.14 3.30
N ASN A 181 1.34 -13.14 3.51
CA ASN A 181 2.57 -13.25 4.29
C ASN A 181 2.48 -12.41 5.56
N VAL A 182 2.14 -13.07 6.67
CA VAL A 182 2.21 -12.49 8.00
C VAL A 182 3.61 -12.66 8.57
N LEU A 183 4.22 -11.53 8.89
CA LEU A 183 5.51 -11.43 9.55
C LEU A 183 5.31 -11.47 11.06
N LYS A 184 6.19 -12.20 11.74
CA LYS A 184 6.21 -12.27 13.20
C LYS A 184 6.59 -10.92 13.80
N HIS A 185 5.77 -10.44 14.72
CA HIS A 185 6.10 -9.27 15.52
C HIS A 185 7.32 -9.57 16.42
N PRO A 186 8.26 -8.64 16.67
CA PRO A 186 9.36 -8.83 17.62
C PRO A 186 8.95 -9.37 19.00
N TYR A 187 7.73 -9.06 19.44
CA TYR A 187 7.14 -9.51 20.72
C TYR A 187 6.37 -10.85 20.63
N GLY A 188 6.37 -11.50 19.46
CA GLY A 188 5.60 -12.72 19.21
C GLY A 188 4.16 -12.46 18.78
N PHE A 189 3.39 -13.53 18.67
CA PHE A 189 1.97 -13.48 18.32
C PHE A 189 1.09 -13.51 19.57
N THR A 190 0.01 -12.75 19.55
CA THR A 190 -1.01 -12.69 20.59
C THR A 190 -2.27 -13.45 20.15
N GLU A 191 -3.13 -13.84 21.09
CA GLU A 191 -4.44 -14.47 20.79
C GLU A 191 -5.27 -13.69 19.75
N LYS A 192 -5.19 -12.35 19.83
CA LYS A 192 -5.84 -11.42 18.91
C LYS A 192 -5.31 -11.56 17.48
N ASP A 193 -4.00 -11.76 17.31
CA ASP A 193 -3.36 -11.95 16.00
C ASP A 193 -3.90 -13.22 15.31
N PHE A 194 -4.04 -14.31 16.07
CA PHE A 194 -4.59 -15.54 15.55
C PHE A 194 -6.05 -15.36 15.11
N SER A 195 -6.85 -14.69 15.93
CA SER A 195 -8.26 -14.40 15.61
C SER A 195 -8.41 -13.55 14.34
N LEU A 196 -7.56 -12.53 14.17
CA LEU A 196 -7.52 -11.70 12.98
C LEU A 196 -7.11 -12.50 11.73
N LEU A 197 -6.09 -13.36 11.86
CA LEU A 197 -5.65 -14.22 10.76
C LEU A 197 -6.73 -15.18 10.28
N ILE A 198 -7.42 -15.86 11.20
CA ILE A 198 -8.53 -16.76 10.89
C ILE A 198 -9.66 -15.98 10.17
N ASN A 199 -9.97 -14.78 10.64
CA ASN A 199 -11.00 -13.95 10.00
C ASN A 199 -10.57 -13.53 8.59
N ASN A 200 -9.31 -13.12 8.39
CA ASN A 200 -8.81 -12.80 7.04
C ASN A 200 -8.89 -14.00 6.11
N PHE A 201 -8.56 -15.21 6.58
CA PHE A 201 -8.69 -16.43 5.80
C PHE A 201 -10.12 -16.76 5.40
N LYS A 202 -11.10 -16.46 6.26
CA LYS A 202 -12.52 -16.60 5.91
C LYS A 202 -12.93 -15.69 4.76
N GLU A 203 -12.33 -14.50 4.65
CA GLU A 203 -12.59 -13.54 3.57
C GLU A 203 -11.98 -13.99 2.23
N ILE A 204 -10.80 -14.61 2.25
CA ILE A 204 -10.09 -15.06 1.03
C ILE A 204 -10.34 -16.54 0.69
N ARG A 205 -11.26 -17.22 1.40
CA ARG A 205 -11.50 -18.67 1.27
C ARG A 205 -11.90 -19.15 -0.14
N LEU A 206 -12.36 -18.23 -0.99
CA LEU A 206 -12.80 -18.53 -2.36
C LEU A 206 -11.68 -18.37 -3.40
N ALA A 207 -10.46 -18.03 -2.96
CA ALA A 207 -9.30 -17.96 -3.84
C ALA A 207 -8.97 -19.33 -4.44
N LYS A 208 -8.58 -19.36 -5.72
CA LYS A 208 -8.18 -20.62 -6.39
C LYS A 208 -6.80 -21.09 -5.96
N SER A 209 -5.91 -20.15 -5.66
CA SER A 209 -4.53 -20.37 -5.21
C SER A 209 -4.28 -19.55 -3.95
N LEU A 210 -3.64 -20.17 -2.96
CA LEU A 210 -3.23 -19.54 -1.72
C LEU A 210 -1.77 -19.86 -1.42
N THR A 211 -0.92 -18.85 -1.47
CA THR A 211 0.48 -18.91 -1.07
C THR A 211 0.65 -18.27 0.30
N LEU A 212 1.16 -19.04 1.25
CA LEU A 212 1.45 -18.59 2.61
C LEU A 212 2.94 -18.64 2.89
N ALA A 213 3.45 -17.68 3.64
CA ALA A 213 4.79 -17.79 4.20
C ALA A 213 4.83 -18.82 5.34
N LEU A 214 5.99 -19.44 5.54
CA LEU A 214 6.18 -20.46 6.58
C LEU A 214 5.79 -19.95 7.98
N ASP A 215 6.08 -18.69 8.29
CA ASP A 215 5.73 -18.10 9.58
C ASP A 215 4.22 -17.91 9.73
N THR A 216 3.50 -17.62 8.64
CA THR A 216 2.04 -17.59 8.63
C THR A 216 1.46 -18.98 8.91
N ILE A 217 2.03 -20.03 8.32
CA ILE A 217 1.62 -21.42 8.56
C ILE A 217 1.84 -21.79 10.04
N LYS A 218 3.01 -21.46 10.62
CA LYS A 218 3.28 -21.73 12.03
C LYS A 218 2.23 -21.10 12.94
N VAL A 219 1.87 -19.83 12.72
CA VAL A 219 0.82 -19.15 13.48
C VAL A 219 -0.49 -19.93 13.44
N THR A 220 -0.88 -20.39 12.26
CA THR A 220 -2.15 -21.12 12.10
C THR A 220 -2.12 -22.48 12.82
N SER A 221 -0.97 -23.16 12.84
CA SER A 221 -0.82 -24.46 13.51
C SER A 221 -1.03 -24.41 15.04
N TYR A 222 -0.67 -23.30 15.70
CA TYR A 222 -0.88 -23.13 17.15
C TYR A 222 -2.35 -22.98 17.54
N THR A 223 -3.24 -22.62 16.60
CA THR A 223 -4.68 -22.48 16.86
C THR A 223 -5.42 -23.82 16.84
N HIS A 224 -4.84 -24.85 16.22
CA HIS A 224 -5.45 -26.19 16.20
C HIS A 224 -5.29 -26.96 17.52
N SER A 225 -4.34 -26.59 18.37
CA SER A 225 -4.13 -27.22 19.68
C SER A 225 -5.08 -26.74 20.79
N SER A 226 -5.99 -25.79 20.51
CA SER A 226 -6.86 -25.18 21.53
C SER A 226 -8.35 -25.10 21.15
N ILE A 227 -8.79 -25.73 20.05
CA ILE A 227 -10.19 -25.66 19.56
C ILE A 227 -10.79 -27.05 19.23
N PHE A 228 -10.23 -28.14 19.75
CA PHE A 228 -10.94 -29.44 19.76
C PHE A 228 -10.85 -30.09 21.14
#